data_AF-A0A7V3T7A3-F1
#
_entry.id   AF-A0A7V3T7A3-F1
#
_cell.length_a   1.000
_cell.length_b   1.000
_cell.length_c   1.000
_cell.angle_alpha   90.00
_cell.angle_beta   90.00
_cell.angle_gamma   90.00
#
_symmetry.space_group_name_H-M   'P 1'
#
loop_
_entity.id
_entity.type
_entity.pdbx_description
1 polymer ?
#
loop_
_entity_poly.entity_id
_entity_poly.type
_entity_poly.pdbx_seq_one_letter_code
_entity_poly.pdbx_strand_id
1 'polypeptide(L)'
;MSVGFEPTPTSTSESALAEVAPGAGQPLLAALGRVVRGLSALFWGLPLALVACVQTARGDLLRPLGVLPPVVTTLLLLYGLSLLGHFQKQERPWRNALELARLLAVVNVGFSPFLFWWNKVPAERFFESVVQLMTLTGLLFLLALNQVLRRLTAMLPDETLRVETRVFTKLNRGLLSCTMLVMLGYFIAERLQPAPPWLRYGLGLLDRVGPWLPLLLVLVPVAMTMALLWKTKEVILASIFGSEL
;
A
#
# COMPACT_ATOMS: atom_id res chain seq x y z
N MET A 1 -13.39 -21.90 75.43
CA MET A 1 -14.53 -22.29 74.56
C MET A 1 -15.07 -21.01 73.96
N SER A 2 -15.09 -20.72 72.66
CA SER A 2 -14.99 -21.50 71.41
C SER A 2 -14.60 -20.49 70.29
N VAL A 3 -13.66 -20.81 69.39
CA VAL A 3 -13.89 -21.08 67.94
C VAL A 3 -14.74 -19.99 67.26
N GLY A 4 -14.29 -19.14 66.35
CA GLY A 4 -13.49 -19.37 65.14
C GLY A 4 -14.41 -19.30 63.90
N PHE A 5 -14.37 -18.22 63.11
CA PHE A 5 -14.88 -18.19 61.72
C PHE A 5 -14.38 -16.94 60.96
N GLU A 6 -13.34 -17.11 60.13
CA GLU A 6 -13.10 -16.23 58.98
C GLU A 6 -13.99 -16.69 57.81
N PRO A 7 -14.68 -15.79 57.11
CA PRO A 7 -15.07 -16.02 55.73
C PRO A 7 -14.15 -15.25 54.77
N THR A 8 -13.60 -16.05 53.87
CA THR A 8 -12.85 -15.78 52.64
C THR A 8 -13.37 -14.61 51.78
N PRO A 9 -12.47 -13.91 51.06
CA PRO A 9 -12.86 -12.90 50.08
C PRO A 9 -13.57 -13.53 48.87
N THR A 10 -14.66 -12.88 48.50
CA THR A 10 -15.58 -13.16 47.40
C THR A 10 -14.87 -13.31 46.05
N SER A 11 -14.98 -14.51 45.48
CA SER A 11 -14.56 -14.96 44.14
C SER A 11 -15.45 -14.46 42.99
N THR A 12 -15.96 -13.22 43.07
CA THR A 12 -16.92 -12.67 42.10
C THR A 12 -16.29 -12.03 40.86
N SER A 13 -14.96 -12.04 40.73
CA SER A 13 -14.25 -11.43 39.61
C SER A 13 -13.83 -12.41 38.51
N GLU A 14 -13.70 -13.71 38.80
CA GLU A 14 -13.20 -14.71 37.83
C GLU A 14 -14.27 -15.19 36.85
N SER A 15 -15.56 -15.10 37.19
CA SER A 15 -16.64 -15.55 36.31
C SER A 15 -17.03 -14.54 35.22
N ALA A 16 -16.60 -13.29 35.30
CA ALA A 16 -16.91 -12.27 34.29
C ALA A 16 -16.04 -12.34 33.02
N LEU A 17 -14.93 -13.09 33.06
CA LEU A 17 -14.06 -13.31 31.89
C LEU A 17 -14.32 -14.64 31.16
N ALA A 18 -15.15 -15.52 31.74
CA ALA A 18 -15.44 -16.85 31.19
C ALA A 18 -16.62 -16.88 30.19
N GLU A 19 -17.29 -15.75 29.95
CA GLU A 19 -18.45 -15.67 29.05
C GLU A 19 -18.17 -14.85 27.78
N VAL A 20 -17.00 -15.05 27.17
CA VAL A 20 -16.85 -14.78 25.73
C VAL A 20 -17.48 -15.95 24.99
N ALA A 21 -18.73 -15.77 24.55
CA ALA A 21 -19.52 -16.78 23.86
C ALA A 21 -18.70 -17.57 22.81
N PRO A 22 -18.74 -18.92 22.80
CA PRO A 22 -17.87 -19.80 22.00
C PRO A 22 -18.10 -19.74 20.47
N GLY A 23 -18.88 -18.75 19.97
CA GLY A 23 -19.13 -18.50 18.55
C GLY A 23 -18.58 -17.17 18.00
N ALA A 24 -18.10 -16.25 18.86
CA ALA A 24 -17.64 -14.92 18.43
C ALA A 24 -16.22 -14.93 17.82
N GLY A 25 -15.42 -15.96 18.08
CA GLY A 25 -14.07 -16.11 17.53
C GLY A 25 -14.02 -16.53 16.06
N GLN A 26 -14.96 -17.37 15.61
CA GLN A 26 -15.02 -17.86 14.22
C GLN A 26 -15.16 -16.74 13.16
N PRO A 27 -16.06 -15.74 13.30
CA PRO A 27 -16.15 -14.66 12.32
C PRO A 27 -14.89 -13.77 12.30
N LEU A 28 -14.20 -13.62 13.44
CA LEU A 28 -12.95 -12.88 13.53
C LEU A 28 -11.81 -13.61 12.81
N LEU A 29 -11.66 -14.92 13.05
CA LEU A 29 -10.67 -15.76 12.37
C LEU A 29 -10.89 -15.79 10.85
N ALA A 30 -12.14 -15.91 10.39
CA ALA A 30 -12.48 -15.84 8.97
C ALA A 30 -12.22 -14.45 8.35
N ALA A 31 -12.36 -13.38 9.14
CA ALA A 31 -12.02 -12.03 8.70
C ALA A 31 -10.50 -11.83 8.60
N LEU A 32 -9.72 -12.32 9.58
CA LEU A 32 -8.25 -12.29 9.56
C LEU A 32 -7.69 -13.12 8.40
N GLY A 33 -8.25 -14.30 8.13
CA GLY A 33 -7.86 -15.12 6.97
C GLY A 33 -8.06 -14.40 5.63
N ARG A 34 -9.15 -13.62 5.48
CA ARG A 34 -9.35 -12.76 4.30
C ARG A 34 -8.33 -11.61 4.22
N VAL A 35 -7.99 -11.01 5.37
CA VAL A 35 -6.94 -9.97 5.44
C VAL A 35 -5.59 -10.51 4.99
N VAL A 36 -5.20 -11.70 5.46
CA VAL A 36 -3.95 -12.36 5.04
C VAL A 36 -3.91 -12.58 3.52
N ARG A 37 -5.02 -13.07 2.93
CA ARG A 37 -5.13 -13.23 1.47
C ARG A 37 -5.02 -11.88 0.75
N GLY A 38 -5.64 -10.83 1.28
CA GLY A 38 -5.53 -9.47 0.74
C GLY A 38 -4.11 -8.93 0.80
N LEU A 39 -3.41 -9.10 1.93
CA LEU A 39 -2.00 -8.72 2.10
C LEU A 39 -1.09 -9.48 1.15
N SER A 40 -1.34 -10.78 0.94
CA SER A 40 -0.58 -11.60 -0.03
C SER A 40 -0.82 -11.16 -1.47
N ALA A 41 -2.07 -10.86 -1.85
CA ALA A 41 -2.40 -10.32 -3.16
C ALA A 41 -1.72 -8.96 -3.40
N LEU A 42 -1.65 -8.09 -2.39
CA LEU A 42 -0.94 -6.82 -2.47
C LEU A 42 0.58 -7.01 -2.54
N PHE A 43 1.13 -7.93 -1.75
CA PHE A 43 2.56 -8.24 -1.75
C PHE A 43 3.03 -8.71 -3.12
N TRP A 44 2.27 -9.57 -3.81
CA TRP A 44 2.63 -9.97 -5.17
C TRP A 44 2.22 -8.95 -6.24
N GLY A 45 1.08 -8.29 -6.05
CA GLY A 45 0.55 -7.33 -7.01
C GLY A 45 1.40 -6.07 -7.15
N LEU A 46 2.05 -5.61 -6.09
CA LEU A 46 2.80 -4.35 -6.07
C LEU A 46 4.08 -4.38 -6.95
N PRO A 47 4.99 -5.36 -6.80
CA PRO A 47 6.12 -5.51 -7.71
C PRO A 47 5.68 -5.89 -9.12
N LEU A 48 4.65 -6.75 -9.27
CA LEU A 48 4.13 -7.11 -10.59
C LEU A 48 3.56 -5.91 -11.33
N ALA A 49 2.80 -5.04 -10.65
CA ALA A 49 2.25 -3.83 -11.24
C ALA A 49 3.35 -2.86 -11.65
N LEU A 50 4.37 -2.66 -10.80
CA LEU A 50 5.52 -1.82 -11.14
C LEU A 50 6.23 -2.34 -12.39
N VAL A 51 6.58 -3.64 -12.41
CA VAL A 51 7.26 -4.26 -13.55
C VAL A 51 6.38 -4.19 -14.80
N ALA A 52 5.11 -4.59 -14.72
CA ALA A 52 4.19 -4.59 -15.87
C ALA A 52 4.01 -3.18 -16.45
N CYS A 53 3.85 -2.16 -15.60
CA CYS A 53 3.69 -0.79 -16.05
C CYS A 53 4.97 -0.25 -16.72
N VAL A 54 6.15 -0.47 -16.10
CA VAL A 54 7.43 -0.03 -16.67
C VAL A 54 7.74 -0.75 -17.98
N GLN A 55 7.51 -2.07 -18.06
CA GLN A 55 7.73 -2.86 -19.26
C GLN A 55 6.79 -2.47 -20.40
N THR A 56 5.53 -2.17 -20.09
CA THR A 56 4.56 -1.71 -21.10
C THR A 56 4.91 -0.31 -21.60
N ALA A 57 5.36 0.58 -20.71
CA ALA A 57 5.81 1.92 -21.08
C ALA A 57 7.07 1.89 -21.97
N ARG A 58 8.05 1.05 -21.62
CA ARG A 58 9.30 0.90 -22.40
C ARG A 58 9.10 0.09 -23.70
N GLY A 59 8.07 -0.76 -23.75
CA GLY A 59 7.70 -1.50 -24.94
C GLY A 59 8.59 -2.71 -25.22
N ASP A 60 9.19 -3.32 -24.20
CA ASP A 60 10.20 -4.36 -24.38
C ASP A 60 9.58 -5.77 -24.47
N LEU A 61 9.32 -6.41 -23.32
CA LEU A 61 8.99 -7.84 -23.24
C LEU A 61 7.50 -8.19 -23.32
N LEU A 62 6.61 -7.25 -22.99
CA LEU A 62 5.16 -7.50 -22.87
C LEU A 62 4.35 -7.08 -24.10
N ARG A 63 5.02 -6.66 -25.19
CA ARG A 63 4.39 -6.33 -26.48
C ARG A 63 3.35 -7.35 -26.96
N PRO A 64 3.56 -8.68 -26.90
CA PRO A 64 2.56 -9.63 -27.41
C PRO A 64 1.29 -9.69 -26.55
N LEU A 65 1.37 -9.33 -25.26
CA LEU A 65 0.24 -9.33 -24.34
C LEU A 65 -0.53 -7.99 -24.35
N GLY A 66 0.02 -6.97 -25.03
CA GLY A 66 -0.60 -5.68 -25.25
C GLY A 66 -0.95 -4.96 -23.94
N VAL A 67 -2.23 -4.65 -23.77
CA VAL A 67 -2.79 -3.84 -22.69
C VAL A 67 -3.02 -4.66 -21.41
N LEU A 68 -3.04 -6.00 -21.52
CA LEU A 68 -3.48 -6.89 -20.44
C LEU A 68 -2.58 -6.87 -19.19
N PRO A 69 -1.23 -6.91 -19.29
CA PRO A 69 -0.39 -7.03 -18.11
C PRO A 69 -0.55 -5.89 -17.08
N PRO A 70 -0.52 -4.59 -17.46
CA PRO A 70 -0.70 -3.52 -16.48
C PRO A 70 -2.14 -3.47 -15.92
N VAL A 71 -3.14 -3.87 -16.71
CA VAL A 71 -4.55 -3.95 -16.25
C VAL A 71 -4.72 -5.06 -15.22
N VAL A 72 -4.24 -6.28 -15.51
CA VAL A 72 -4.39 -7.43 -14.62
C VAL A 72 -3.68 -7.20 -13.28
N THR A 73 -2.49 -6.62 -13.31
CA THR A 73 -1.71 -6.36 -12.09
C THR A 73 -2.29 -5.22 -11.25
N THR A 74 -2.83 -4.16 -11.86
CA THR A 74 -3.56 -3.11 -11.13
C THR A 74 -4.90 -3.60 -10.59
N LEU A 75 -5.60 -4.48 -11.31
CA LEU A 75 -6.79 -5.17 -10.81
C LEU A 75 -6.47 -6.09 -9.62
N LEU A 76 -5.32 -6.77 -9.62
CA LEU A 76 -4.87 -7.59 -8.50
C LEU A 76 -4.67 -6.74 -7.23
N LEU A 77 -4.13 -5.53 -7.37
CA LEU A 77 -4.03 -4.57 -6.26
C LEU A 77 -5.40 -4.15 -5.73
N LEU A 78 -6.34 -3.84 -6.63
CA LEU A 78 -7.72 -3.50 -6.26
C LEU A 78 -8.43 -4.67 -5.57
N TYR A 79 -8.20 -5.90 -6.03
CA TYR A 79 -8.70 -7.11 -5.41
C TYR A 79 -8.15 -7.30 -3.99
N GLY A 80 -6.85 -7.09 -3.79
CA GLY A 80 -6.21 -7.12 -2.48
C GLY A 80 -6.83 -6.13 -1.49
N LEU A 81 -7.08 -4.88 -1.92
CA LEU A 81 -7.79 -3.88 -1.11
C LEU A 81 -9.27 -4.22 -0.87
N SER A 82 -9.91 -4.91 -1.81
CA SER A 82 -11.30 -5.34 -1.67
C SER A 82 -11.45 -6.39 -0.57
N LEU A 83 -10.50 -7.33 -0.49
CA LEU A 83 -10.40 -8.31 0.60
C LEU A 83 -10.21 -7.64 1.97
N LEU A 84 -9.32 -6.65 2.07
CA LEU A 84 -9.06 -5.90 3.31
C LEU A 84 -10.31 -5.20 3.86
N GLY A 85 -11.17 -4.63 3.02
CA GLY A 85 -12.34 -3.86 3.51
C GLY A 85 -13.49 -4.67 4.07
N HIS A 86 -13.39 -6.00 4.08
CA HIS A 86 -14.31 -6.83 4.84
C HIS A 86 -13.97 -6.86 6.34
N PHE A 87 -12.77 -6.39 6.72
CA PHE A 87 -12.32 -6.30 8.10
C PHE A 87 -12.81 -5.02 8.79
N GLN A 88 -13.31 -5.14 10.02
CA GLN A 88 -13.74 -4.06 10.93
C GLN A 88 -14.40 -2.83 10.26
N LYS A 89 -15.60 -3.01 9.68
CA LYS A 89 -16.38 -1.96 9.02
C LYS A 89 -16.82 -0.78 9.92
N GLN A 90 -16.61 -0.87 11.23
CA GLN A 90 -17.07 0.12 12.20
C GLN A 90 -16.06 1.27 12.40
N GLU A 91 -14.77 1.05 12.09
CA GLU A 91 -13.76 2.09 12.25
C GLU A 91 -13.77 3.11 11.09
N ARG A 92 -14.16 4.35 11.38
CA ARG A 92 -14.18 5.45 10.40
C ARG A 92 -12.77 5.75 9.82
N PRO A 93 -11.69 5.84 10.63
CA PRO A 93 -10.36 6.15 10.10
C PRO A 93 -9.80 5.06 9.18
N TRP A 94 -10.18 3.80 9.42
CA TRP A 94 -9.87 2.65 8.57
C TRP A 94 -10.57 2.74 7.22
N ARG A 95 -11.89 2.94 7.24
CA ARG A 95 -12.70 3.09 6.02
C ARG A 95 -12.19 4.20 5.14
N ASN A 96 -11.91 5.38 5.70
CA ASN A 96 -11.45 6.52 4.90
C ASN A 96 -10.10 6.24 4.22
N ALA A 97 -9.16 5.61 4.93
CA ALA A 97 -7.87 5.25 4.36
C ALA A 97 -8.03 4.21 3.23
N LEU A 98 -8.90 3.22 3.46
CA LEU A 98 -9.13 2.16 2.48
C LEU A 98 -9.89 2.65 1.25
N GLU A 99 -10.90 3.49 1.41
CA GLU A 99 -11.67 4.08 0.30
C GLU A 99 -10.77 4.97 -0.57
N LEU A 100 -9.90 5.76 0.03
CA LEU A 100 -8.91 6.55 -0.73
C LEU A 100 -7.96 5.64 -1.52
N ALA A 101 -7.45 4.57 -0.90
CA ALA A 101 -6.58 3.61 -1.58
C ALA A 101 -7.30 2.88 -2.72
N ARG A 102 -8.58 2.53 -2.53
CA ARG A 102 -9.43 1.89 -3.56
C ARG A 102 -9.71 2.83 -4.72
N LEU A 103 -10.07 4.08 -4.43
CA LEU A 103 -10.29 5.10 -5.46
C LEU A 103 -9.03 5.28 -6.31
N LEU A 104 -7.87 5.40 -5.68
CA LEU A 104 -6.59 5.49 -6.39
C LEU A 104 -6.28 4.22 -7.19
N ALA A 105 -6.60 3.03 -6.67
CA ALA A 105 -6.46 1.79 -7.41
C ALA A 105 -7.36 1.74 -8.66
N VAL A 106 -8.63 2.13 -8.54
CA VAL A 106 -9.57 2.21 -9.68
C VAL A 106 -9.08 3.20 -10.73
N VAL A 107 -8.61 4.37 -10.30
CA VAL A 107 -8.01 5.36 -11.20
C VAL A 107 -6.79 4.79 -11.94
N ASN A 108 -5.90 4.09 -11.23
CA ASN A 108 -4.74 3.46 -11.86
C ASN A 108 -5.12 2.32 -12.82
N VAL A 109 -6.17 1.54 -12.51
CA VAL A 109 -6.73 0.54 -13.45
C VAL A 109 -7.24 1.23 -14.71
N GLY A 110 -7.96 2.34 -14.57
CA GLY A 110 -8.48 3.12 -15.70
C GLY A 110 -7.38 3.74 -16.57
N PHE A 111 -6.25 4.15 -15.99
CA PHE A 111 -5.12 4.69 -16.73
C PHE A 111 -4.14 3.64 -17.28
N SER A 112 -4.08 2.47 -16.65
CA SER A 112 -3.21 1.36 -17.09
C SER A 112 -3.29 1.03 -18.58
N PRO A 113 -4.45 1.07 -19.26
CA PRO A 113 -4.49 0.79 -20.68
C PRO A 113 -3.67 1.78 -21.52
N PHE A 114 -3.68 3.06 -21.15
CA PHE A 114 -3.07 4.15 -21.91
C PHE A 114 -1.54 4.05 -22.02
N LEU A 115 -0.88 3.27 -21.14
CA LEU A 115 0.55 2.98 -21.25
C LEU A 115 0.91 2.30 -22.58
N PHE A 116 0.02 1.44 -23.09
CA PHE A 116 0.23 0.78 -24.38
C PHE A 116 0.18 1.77 -25.56
N TRP A 117 -0.78 2.70 -25.54
CA TRP A 117 -0.91 3.71 -26.59
C TRP A 117 0.20 4.75 -26.53
N TRP A 118 0.70 5.11 -25.35
CA TRP A 118 1.86 5.98 -25.19
C TRP A 118 3.09 5.43 -25.93
N ASN A 119 3.34 4.12 -25.83
CA ASN A 119 4.45 3.48 -26.54
C ASN A 119 4.27 3.53 -28.08
N LYS A 120 3.03 3.49 -28.57
CA LYS A 120 2.70 3.47 -30.00
C LYS A 120 2.63 4.86 -30.63
N VAL A 121 2.17 5.86 -29.88
CA VAL A 121 1.96 7.23 -30.36
C VAL A 121 2.56 8.22 -29.35
N PRO A 122 3.91 8.27 -29.22
CA PRO A 122 4.57 9.13 -28.23
C PRO A 122 4.51 10.63 -28.59
N ALA A 123 4.12 10.98 -29.82
CA ALA A 123 4.04 12.36 -30.28
C ALA A 123 2.83 13.13 -29.71
N GLU A 124 1.85 12.43 -29.14
CA GLU A 124 0.61 13.01 -28.63
C GLU A 124 0.73 13.37 -27.14
N ARG A 125 0.73 14.68 -26.84
CA ARG A 125 0.83 15.22 -25.46
C ARG A 125 -0.28 14.73 -24.51
N PHE A 126 -1.41 14.29 -25.07
CA PHE A 126 -2.50 13.73 -24.29
C PHE A 126 -2.06 12.46 -23.53
N PHE A 127 -1.45 11.50 -24.24
CA PHE A 127 -0.99 10.26 -23.63
C PHE A 127 0.14 10.51 -22.63
N GLU A 128 0.99 11.51 -22.89
CA GLU A 128 2.04 11.94 -21.95
C GLU A 128 1.43 12.33 -20.61
N SER A 129 0.43 13.22 -20.68
CA SER A 129 -0.26 13.75 -19.50
C SER A 129 -0.96 12.63 -18.73
N VAL A 130 -1.53 11.64 -19.42
CA VAL A 130 -2.15 10.47 -18.79
C VAL A 130 -1.11 9.60 -18.06
N VAL A 131 0.06 9.35 -18.65
CA VAL A 131 1.15 8.59 -18.00
C VAL A 131 1.73 9.35 -16.80
N GLN A 132 1.88 10.67 -16.91
CA GLN A 132 2.29 11.52 -15.78
C GLN A 132 1.27 11.46 -14.64
N LEU A 133 -0.02 11.58 -14.96
CA LEU A 133 -1.11 11.48 -13.98
C LEU A 133 -1.17 10.09 -13.35
N MET A 134 -1.00 9.03 -14.14
CA MET A 134 -0.93 7.65 -13.65
C MET A 134 0.25 7.46 -12.70
N THR A 135 1.41 8.03 -13.02
CA THR A 135 2.59 7.99 -12.14
C THR A 135 2.28 8.67 -10.81
N LEU A 136 1.68 9.86 -10.85
CA LEU A 136 1.27 10.60 -9.65
C LEU A 136 0.25 9.81 -8.82
N THR A 137 -0.78 9.24 -9.45
CA THR A 137 -1.81 8.45 -8.77
C THR A 137 -1.25 7.12 -8.24
N GLY A 138 -0.24 6.54 -8.88
CA GLY A 138 0.48 5.36 -8.39
C GLY A 138 1.30 5.67 -7.12
N LEU A 139 1.99 6.81 -7.08
CA LEU A 139 2.70 7.25 -5.88
C LEU A 139 1.73 7.61 -4.74
N LEU A 140 0.62 8.28 -5.05
CA LEU A 140 -0.46 8.53 -4.08
C LEU A 140 -1.05 7.22 -3.55
N PHE A 141 -1.21 6.22 -4.41
CA PHE A 141 -1.68 4.89 -4.01
C PHE A 141 -0.73 4.25 -3.00
N LEU A 142 0.59 4.33 -3.20
CA LEU A 142 1.57 3.82 -2.22
C LEU A 142 1.47 4.56 -0.87
N LEU A 143 1.28 5.89 -0.90
CA LEU A 143 1.03 6.67 0.33
C LEU A 143 -0.23 6.20 1.06
N ALA A 144 -1.33 6.05 0.33
CA ALA A 144 -2.60 5.57 0.87
C ALA A 144 -2.47 4.14 1.42
N LEU A 145 -1.75 3.26 0.72
CA LEU A 145 -1.51 1.88 1.14
C LEU A 145 -0.70 1.80 2.43
N ASN A 146 0.37 2.60 2.57
CA ASN A 146 1.12 2.70 3.82
C ASN A 146 0.22 3.17 4.98
N GLN A 147 -0.70 4.11 4.71
CA GLN A 147 -1.65 4.56 5.72
C GLN A 147 -2.65 3.47 6.10
N VAL A 148 -3.14 2.67 5.14
CA VAL A 148 -3.96 1.48 5.40
C VAL A 148 -3.20 0.50 6.29
N LEU A 149 -1.94 0.19 5.97
CA LEU A 149 -1.11 -0.72 6.78
C LEU A 149 -0.91 -0.21 8.20
N ARG A 150 -0.58 1.07 8.37
CA ARG A 150 -0.45 1.67 9.70
C ARG A 150 -1.72 1.57 10.54
N ARG A 151 -2.89 1.68 9.90
CA ARG A 151 -4.19 1.53 10.59
C ARG A 151 -4.45 0.07 10.93
N LEU A 152 -4.17 -0.85 10.01
CA LEU A 152 -4.29 -2.29 10.25
C LEU A 152 -3.42 -2.72 11.44
N THR A 153 -2.15 -2.31 11.48
CA THR A 153 -1.24 -2.66 12.58
C THR A 153 -1.64 -2.04 13.91
N ALA A 154 -2.30 -0.88 13.90
CA ALA A 154 -2.80 -0.26 15.13
C ALA A 154 -3.95 -1.04 15.78
N MET A 155 -4.66 -1.88 14.99
CA MET A 155 -5.71 -2.78 15.50
C MET A 155 -5.15 -4.13 15.96
N LEU A 156 -3.90 -4.46 15.64
CA LEU A 156 -3.25 -5.72 16.04
C LEU A 156 -2.63 -5.58 17.43
N PRO A 157 -2.57 -6.66 18.24
CA PRO A 157 -2.05 -6.61 19.62
C PRO A 157 -0.52 -6.38 19.73
N ASP A 158 0.24 -6.50 18.63
CA ASP A 158 1.71 -6.39 18.62
C ASP A 158 2.21 -4.93 18.67
N GLU A 159 2.79 -4.53 19.80
CA GLU A 159 3.32 -3.18 20.02
C GLU A 159 4.59 -2.89 19.21
N THR A 160 5.44 -3.89 18.99
CA THR A 160 6.69 -3.73 18.23
C THR A 160 6.37 -3.42 16.77
N LEU A 161 5.44 -4.18 16.18
CA LEU A 161 4.98 -3.95 14.82
C LEU A 161 4.33 -2.56 14.66
N ARG A 162 3.56 -2.09 15.66
CA ARG A 162 2.96 -0.75 15.63
C ARG A 162 4.01 0.36 15.55
N VAL A 163 5.07 0.27 16.36
CA VAL A 163 6.15 1.27 16.38
C VAL A 163 6.93 1.24 15.07
N GLU A 164 7.32 0.05 14.61
CA GLU A 164 8.06 -0.13 13.36
C GLU A 164 7.27 0.41 12.16
N THR A 165 5.98 0.08 12.07
CA THR A 165 5.10 0.54 11.00
C THR A 165 4.92 2.06 11.01
N ARG A 166 4.90 2.68 12.20
CA ARG A 166 4.82 4.14 12.32
C ARG A 166 6.08 4.82 11.77
N VAL A 167 7.26 4.29 12.09
CA VAL A 167 8.55 4.83 11.59
C VAL A 167 8.65 4.64 10.09
N PHE A 168 8.43 3.42 9.59
CA PHE A 168 8.51 3.13 8.16
C PHE A 168 7.48 3.91 7.36
N THR A 169 6.25 4.07 7.85
CA THR A 169 5.25 4.91 7.18
C THR A 169 5.68 6.38 7.12
N LYS A 170 6.31 6.92 8.18
CA LYS A 170 6.81 8.31 8.18
C LYS A 170 7.96 8.49 7.19
N LEU A 171 8.93 7.57 7.20
CA LEU A 171 10.06 7.59 6.27
C LEU A 171 9.59 7.42 4.82
N ASN A 172 8.73 6.44 4.56
CA ASN A 172 8.19 6.18 3.24
C ASN A 172 7.37 7.36 2.71
N ARG A 173 6.58 8.01 3.59
CA ARG A 173 5.88 9.25 3.24
C ARG A 173 6.82 10.38 2.86
N GLY A 174 7.87 10.61 3.66
CA GLY A 174 8.87 11.63 3.35
C GLY A 174 9.55 11.39 2.00
N LEU A 175 9.94 10.13 1.75
CA LEU A 175 10.59 9.73 0.50
C LEU A 175 9.66 9.90 -0.70
N LEU A 176 8.43 9.39 -0.64
CA LEU A 176 7.43 9.53 -1.71
C LEU A 176 7.05 10.99 -1.97
N SER A 177 6.92 11.81 -0.92
CA SER A 177 6.68 13.25 -1.08
C SER A 177 7.85 13.96 -1.75
N CYS A 178 9.10 13.59 -1.40
CA CYS A 178 10.29 14.10 -2.08
C CYS A 178 10.29 13.72 -3.57
N THR A 179 10.01 12.45 -3.89
CA THR A 179 9.88 11.98 -5.28
C THR A 179 8.83 12.76 -6.06
N MET A 180 7.65 12.97 -5.48
CA MET A 180 6.60 13.77 -6.11
C MET A 180 7.03 15.21 -6.37
N LEU A 181 7.73 15.85 -5.42
CA LEU A 181 8.22 17.22 -5.59
C LEU A 181 9.27 17.31 -6.71
N VAL A 182 10.18 16.35 -6.79
CA VAL A 182 11.18 16.28 -7.87
C VAL A 182 10.49 16.09 -9.24
N MET A 183 9.54 15.16 -9.33
CA MET A 183 8.77 14.93 -10.56
C MET A 183 7.95 16.17 -10.98
N LEU A 184 7.28 16.81 -10.03
CA LEU A 184 6.52 18.01 -10.29
C LEU A 184 7.42 19.16 -10.76
N GLY A 185 8.57 19.34 -10.11
CA GLY A 185 9.57 20.32 -10.51
C GLY A 185 10.09 20.08 -11.93
N TYR A 186 10.35 18.81 -12.28
CA TYR A 186 10.74 18.41 -13.64
C TYR A 186 9.66 18.77 -14.67
N PHE A 187 8.41 18.37 -14.45
CA PHE A 187 7.31 18.65 -15.38
C PHE A 187 7.02 20.15 -15.54
N ILE A 188 7.11 20.93 -14.46
CA ILE A 188 6.95 22.39 -14.52
C ILE A 188 8.09 23.02 -15.33
N ALA A 189 9.33 22.53 -15.14
CA ALA A 189 10.49 23.03 -15.84
C ALA A 189 10.42 22.76 -17.35
N GLU A 190 9.92 21.60 -17.76
CA GLU A 190 9.69 21.27 -19.17
C GLU A 190 8.66 22.20 -19.83
N ARG A 191 7.64 22.63 -19.07
CA ARG A 191 6.59 23.53 -19.58
C ARG A 191 6.99 25.00 -19.61
N LEU A 192 7.86 25.44 -18.70
CA LEU A 192 8.38 26.81 -18.66
C LEU A 192 9.55 26.94 -19.65
N GLN A 193 9.25 27.20 -20.92
CA GLN A 193 10.27 27.65 -21.88
C GLN A 193 10.26 29.18 -21.96
N PRO A 194 11.39 29.88 -21.72
CA PRO A 194 12.72 29.37 -21.32
C PRO A 194 12.87 29.15 -19.80
N ALA A 195 13.49 28.02 -19.41
CA ALA A 195 13.78 27.71 -18.02
C ALA A 195 14.94 28.56 -17.46
N PRO A 196 14.91 28.96 -16.17
CA PRO A 196 16.00 29.68 -15.52
C PRO A 196 17.34 28.92 -15.61
N PRO A 197 18.49 29.62 -15.73
CA PRO A 197 19.79 28.98 -15.93
C PRO A 197 20.19 28.01 -14.81
N TRP A 198 19.89 28.32 -13.54
CA TRP A 198 20.14 27.40 -12.42
C TRP A 198 19.31 26.10 -12.51
N LEU A 199 18.10 26.19 -13.05
CA LEU A 199 17.22 25.04 -13.28
C LEU A 199 17.75 24.16 -14.42
N ARG A 200 18.31 24.77 -15.47
CA ARG A 200 18.94 24.05 -16.61
C ARG A 200 20.16 23.24 -16.19
N TYR A 201 20.98 23.75 -15.27
CA TYR A 201 22.09 22.97 -14.70
C TYR A 201 21.61 21.76 -13.91
N GLY A 202 20.55 21.92 -13.10
CA GLY A 202 19.92 20.83 -12.36
C GLY A 202 19.31 19.77 -13.28
N LEU A 203 18.56 20.19 -14.30
CA LEU A 203 17.98 19.31 -15.31
C LEU A 203 19.06 18.57 -16.11
N GLY A 204 20.15 19.24 -16.50
CA GLY A 204 21.25 18.59 -17.22
C GLY A 204 21.94 17.49 -16.40
N LEU A 205 22.01 17.63 -15.07
CA LEU A 205 22.49 16.57 -14.20
C LEU A 205 21.49 15.40 -14.13
N LEU A 206 20.20 15.71 -14.07
CA LEU A 206 19.10 14.76 -13.99
C LEU A 206 18.94 13.96 -15.29
N ASP A 207 19.03 14.61 -16.44
CA ASP A 207 19.01 13.99 -17.77
C ASP A 207 20.19 13.03 -17.96
N ARG A 208 21.32 13.31 -17.31
CA ARG A 208 22.53 12.45 -17.34
C ARG A 208 22.36 11.17 -16.55
N VAL A 209 21.63 11.21 -15.42
CA VAL A 209 21.24 10.01 -14.66
C VAL A 209 20.06 9.31 -15.34
N GLY A 210 19.27 10.07 -16.11
CA GLY A 210 18.22 9.58 -16.98
C GLY A 210 17.03 8.97 -16.22
N PRO A 211 16.22 8.12 -16.89
CA PRO A 211 15.00 7.54 -16.31
C PRO A 211 15.27 6.55 -15.16
N TRP A 212 16.53 6.27 -14.84
CA TRP A 212 16.93 5.37 -13.77
C TRP A 212 16.76 5.99 -12.39
N LEU A 213 16.99 7.31 -12.24
CA LEU A 213 16.85 7.98 -10.96
C LEU A 213 15.44 7.87 -10.38
N PRO A 214 14.37 8.26 -11.09
CA PRO A 214 13.00 8.13 -10.55
C PRO A 214 12.63 6.66 -10.30
N LEU A 215 13.09 5.73 -11.16
CA LEU A 215 12.82 4.31 -10.98
C LEU A 215 13.44 3.78 -9.67
N LEU A 216 14.71 4.06 -9.41
CA LEU A 216 15.40 3.68 -8.17
C LEU A 216 14.77 4.36 -6.96
N LEU A 217 14.41 5.63 -7.08
CA LEU A 217 13.82 6.41 -6.01
C LEU A 217 12.42 5.91 -5.64
N VAL A 218 11.67 5.32 -6.57
CA VAL A 218 10.38 4.65 -6.32
C VAL A 218 10.55 3.22 -5.82
N LEU A 219 11.63 2.54 -6.22
CA LEU A 219 11.91 1.17 -5.81
C LEU A 219 12.12 1.04 -4.29
N VAL A 220 12.76 2.04 -3.66
CA VAL A 220 12.99 2.07 -2.21
C VAL A 220 11.66 2.13 -1.43
N PRO A 221 10.73 3.08 -1.70
CA PRO A 221 9.38 3.09 -1.17
C PRO A 221 8.63 1.77 -1.32
N VAL A 222 8.70 1.19 -2.52
CA VAL A 222 8.06 -0.07 -2.89
C VAL A 222 8.58 -1.22 -2.03
N ALA A 223 9.91 -1.34 -1.90
CA ALA A 223 10.55 -2.35 -1.06
C ALA A 223 10.16 -2.19 0.43
N MET A 224 10.07 -0.96 0.93
CA MET A 224 9.61 -0.71 2.30
C MET A 224 8.14 -1.12 2.49
N THR A 225 7.24 -0.79 1.56
CA THR A 225 5.84 -1.27 1.61
C THR A 225 5.76 -2.79 1.58
N MET A 226 6.59 -3.44 0.76
CA MET A 226 6.67 -4.90 0.67
C MET A 226 7.09 -5.52 2.00
N ALA A 227 8.12 -4.97 2.64
CA ALA A 227 8.58 -5.44 3.95
C ALA A 227 7.47 -5.32 5.01
N LEU A 228 6.73 -4.20 5.02
CA LEU A 228 5.59 -4.01 5.93
C LEU A 228 4.44 -4.97 5.65
N LEU A 229 4.10 -5.19 4.37
CA LEU A 229 3.07 -6.16 3.96
C LEU A 229 3.42 -7.56 4.46
N TRP A 230 4.67 -7.97 4.25
CA TRP A 230 5.18 -9.27 4.70
C TRP A 230 5.12 -9.39 6.23
N LYS A 231 5.70 -8.45 6.98
CA LYS A 231 5.69 -8.49 8.44
C LYS A 231 4.28 -8.48 9.03
N THR A 232 3.40 -7.64 8.51
CA THR A 232 2.00 -7.58 8.97
C THR A 232 1.29 -8.91 8.73
N LYS A 233 1.52 -9.54 7.57
CA LYS A 233 0.97 -10.85 7.25
C LYS A 233 1.46 -11.93 8.24
N GLU A 234 2.76 -11.98 8.54
CA GLU A 234 3.33 -12.94 9.49
C GLU A 234 2.78 -12.77 10.91
N VAL A 235 2.64 -11.53 11.40
CA VAL A 235 2.07 -11.27 12.73
C VAL A 235 0.60 -11.68 12.80
N ILE A 236 -0.19 -11.46 11.74
CA ILE A 236 -1.58 -11.93 11.69
C ILE A 236 -1.63 -13.47 11.68
N LEU A 237 -0.77 -14.13 10.89
CA LEU A 237 -0.69 -15.60 10.88
C LEU A 237 -0.31 -16.14 12.27
N ALA A 238 0.68 -15.54 12.92
CA ALA A 238 1.08 -15.91 14.28
C ALA A 238 -0.06 -15.71 15.29
N SER A 239 -0.86 -14.65 15.15
CA SER A 239 -2.04 -14.43 16.02
C SER A 239 -3.15 -15.47 15.82
N ILE A 240 -3.30 -16.01 14.60
CA ILE A 240 -4.28 -17.06 14.29
C ILE A 240 -3.81 -18.40 14.88
N PHE A 241 -2.56 -18.79 14.61
CA PHE A 241 -2.04 -20.11 15.00
C PHE A 241 -1.49 -20.18 16.43
N GLY A 242 -1.08 -19.04 17.01
CA GLY A 242 -0.61 -18.96 18.39
C GLY A 242 -1.73 -18.95 19.44
N SER A 243 -3.00 -18.93 19.02
CA SER A 243 -4.16 -19.04 19.92
C SER A 243 -4.57 -20.48 20.26
N GLU A 244 -3.86 -21.48 19.70
CA GLU A 244 -4.09 -22.91 19.95
C GLU A 244 -3.01 -23.60 20.81
N LEU A 245 -2.17 -22.83 21.51
CA LEU A 245 -1.18 -23.30 22.50
C LEU A 245 -1.40 -22.61 23.84
#